data_AF-A0AAV2ZWP8-F1
#
_entry.id   AF-A0AAV2ZWP8-F1
#
_cell.length_a   1.000
_cell.length_b   1.000
_cell.length_c   1.000
_cell.angle_alpha   90.00
_cell.angle_beta   90.00
_cell.angle_gamma   90.00
#
_symmetry.space_group_name_H-M   'P 1'
#
loop_
_entity.id
_entity.type
_entity.pdbx_description
1 polymer ?
#
loop_
_entity_poly.entity_id
_entity_poly.type
_entity_poly.pdbx_seq_one_letter_code
_entity_poly.pdbx_strand_id
1 'polypeptide(L)'
;MPGRLTLWGPVAALLFCLLALFTTQAAGLGDKVIWAVNAGGDSHVDVHGIHYRKDPLEGRVGRASDYGLKLPILRSNPEDQILYQTERYNEDSFGYEIPIREEGEYVLVLKFAEVYFAQSQQKVFDVRVNGHTVVKDLDIFDRVGHSTAHDEIIPIVIRKGKLSVQGEVSTFTGKLNVEFVKGYYDNPKVCALYLMKGTVDEVPKLQPHPGLEKKEEEEEDEEDEGPSTKKQSNKNRVQSGPRTPNPYASDNSSLMFPILVAFGVFIPTLFCLCRL
;
A
#
# COMPACT_ATOMS: atom_id res chain seq x y z
N MET A 1 82.97 28.96 -27.39
CA MET A 1 83.40 28.48 -26.05
C MET A 1 82.31 28.86 -25.03
N PRO A 2 82.03 28.04 -24.00
CA PRO A 2 80.78 27.26 -23.93
C PRO A 2 79.84 27.58 -22.74
N GLY A 3 78.64 26.97 -22.76
CA GLY A 3 77.81 26.66 -21.57
C GLY A 3 76.55 27.53 -21.43
N ARG A 4 75.33 27.03 -21.23
CA ARG A 4 74.86 25.78 -20.61
C ARG A 4 73.45 25.47 -21.12
N LEU A 5 73.20 24.17 -21.35
CA LEU A 5 71.86 23.56 -21.42
C LEU A 5 71.14 23.72 -20.07
N THR A 6 69.84 24.00 -20.11
CA THR A 6 68.88 23.36 -19.19
C THR A 6 67.61 23.00 -19.94
N LEU A 7 67.57 21.70 -20.21
CA LEU A 7 66.48 20.84 -20.65
C LEU A 7 65.25 20.95 -19.73
N TRP A 8 64.13 21.49 -20.22
CA TRP A 8 62.80 21.20 -19.64
C TRP A 8 61.89 20.75 -20.77
N GLY A 9 61.67 19.44 -20.82
CA GLY A 9 60.92 18.73 -21.84
C GLY A 9 59.40 18.91 -21.74
N PRO A 10 58.66 18.33 -22.71
CA PRO A 10 57.22 18.46 -22.84
C PRO A 10 56.53 17.50 -21.87
N VAL A 11 56.45 17.85 -20.59
CA VAL A 11 55.70 17.06 -19.60
C VAL A 11 54.33 17.69 -19.29
N ALA A 12 54.05 18.87 -19.82
CA ALA A 12 52.81 19.60 -19.55
C ALA A 12 51.61 19.23 -20.45
N ALA A 13 51.73 18.23 -21.34
CA ALA A 13 50.69 17.90 -22.33
C ALA A 13 50.07 16.51 -22.18
N LEU A 14 50.31 15.80 -21.08
CA LEU A 14 49.80 14.43 -20.86
C LEU A 14 48.97 14.27 -19.57
N LEU A 15 48.49 15.38 -18.99
CA LEU A 15 47.67 15.37 -17.78
C LEU A 15 46.29 16.02 -17.99
N PHE A 16 45.65 15.78 -19.14
CA PHE A 16 44.30 16.28 -19.43
C PHE A 16 43.37 15.22 -20.03
N CYS A 17 43.61 13.94 -19.76
CA CYS A 17 42.85 12.86 -20.42
C CYS A 17 42.37 11.72 -19.52
N LEU A 18 42.38 11.85 -18.19
CA LEU A 18 41.91 10.80 -17.29
C LEU A 18 41.32 11.42 -16.03
N LEU A 19 40.02 11.74 -16.07
CA LEU A 19 39.07 11.76 -14.94
C LEU A 19 37.69 12.29 -15.41
N ALA A 20 37.18 11.75 -16.52
CA ALA A 20 35.73 11.64 -16.66
C ALA A 20 35.32 10.41 -15.84
N LEU A 21 35.27 10.58 -14.51
CA LEU A 21 34.51 9.67 -13.66
C LEU A 21 33.08 9.75 -14.16
N PHE A 22 32.69 8.82 -15.02
CA PHE A 22 31.29 8.45 -15.13
C PHE A 22 30.91 7.93 -13.73
N THR A 23 30.43 8.83 -12.88
CA THR A 23 29.59 8.43 -11.77
C THR A 23 28.40 7.76 -12.41
N THR A 24 28.42 6.42 -12.47
CA THR A 24 27.20 5.63 -12.63
C THR A 24 26.38 5.93 -11.38
N GLN A 25 25.60 7.00 -11.44
CA GLN A 25 24.57 7.25 -10.46
C GLN A 25 23.66 6.03 -10.55
N ALA A 26 23.61 5.24 -9.48
CA ALA A 26 22.62 4.18 -9.38
C ALA A 26 21.28 4.86 -9.61
N ALA A 27 20.59 4.50 -10.69
CA ALA A 27 19.32 5.10 -11.05
C ALA A 27 18.39 5.01 -9.83
N GLY A 28 17.96 6.16 -9.33
CA GLY A 28 17.06 6.22 -8.20
C GLY A 28 15.72 5.60 -8.60
N LEU A 29 14.91 5.20 -7.62
CA LEU A 29 13.57 4.71 -7.91
C LEU A 29 12.76 5.72 -8.74
N GLY A 30 12.92 7.02 -8.46
CA GLY A 30 12.36 8.11 -9.25
C GLY A 30 12.67 8.04 -10.75
N ASP A 31 13.85 7.58 -11.16
CA ASP A 31 14.26 7.47 -12.57
C ASP A 31 13.51 6.33 -13.30
N LYS A 32 13.03 5.34 -12.55
CA LYS A 32 12.24 4.22 -13.08
C LYS A 32 10.75 4.55 -13.18
N VAL A 33 10.28 5.60 -12.49
CA VAL A 33 8.88 6.02 -12.53
C VAL A 33 8.59 6.74 -13.84
N ILE A 34 7.66 6.19 -14.62
CA ILE A 34 7.25 6.80 -15.88
C ILE A 34 6.04 7.72 -15.72
N TRP A 35 5.29 7.57 -14.63
CA TRP A 35 4.07 8.33 -14.38
C TRP A 35 3.69 8.26 -12.90
N ALA A 36 3.40 9.39 -12.26
CA ALA A 36 2.91 9.44 -10.87
C ALA A 36 1.96 10.63 -10.66
N VAL A 37 0.94 10.45 -9.83
CA VAL A 37 -0.09 11.44 -9.50
C VAL A 37 -0.46 11.38 -8.02
N ASN A 38 -0.52 12.54 -7.38
CA ASN A 38 -1.18 12.71 -6.08
C ASN A 38 -2.65 13.04 -6.33
N ALA A 39 -3.55 12.11 -6.04
CA ALA A 39 -4.96 12.26 -6.35
C ALA A 39 -5.66 13.16 -5.32
N GLY A 40 -6.41 14.14 -5.82
CA GLY A 40 -7.06 15.16 -5.00
C GLY A 40 -6.12 16.20 -4.40
N GLY A 41 -4.81 16.13 -4.65
CA GLY A 41 -3.81 17.03 -4.07
C GLY A 41 -2.90 17.70 -5.09
N ASP A 42 -2.02 18.57 -4.57
CA ASP A 42 -0.94 19.20 -5.32
C ASP A 42 0.24 18.25 -5.57
N SER A 43 1.21 18.68 -6.38
CA SER A 43 2.43 17.90 -6.64
C SER A 43 3.26 17.68 -5.38
N HIS A 44 3.88 16.51 -5.26
CA HIS A 44 4.76 16.11 -4.16
C HIS A 44 5.93 15.28 -4.68
N VAL A 45 7.10 15.39 -4.04
CA VAL A 45 8.24 14.51 -4.29
C VAL A 45 8.45 13.67 -3.04
N ASP A 46 8.38 12.35 -3.19
CA ASP A 46 8.54 11.46 -2.04
C ASP A 46 10.02 11.30 -1.62
N VAL A 47 10.24 10.65 -0.47
CA VAL A 47 11.59 10.38 0.04
C VAL A 47 12.43 9.44 -0.84
N HIS A 48 11.81 8.76 -1.81
CA HIS A 48 12.45 7.90 -2.80
C HIS A 48 12.72 8.62 -4.13
N GLY A 49 12.41 9.92 -4.21
CA GLY A 49 12.60 10.76 -5.39
C GLY A 49 11.51 10.60 -6.46
N ILE A 50 10.38 9.96 -6.14
CA ILE A 50 9.24 9.87 -7.04
C ILE A 50 8.51 11.21 -7.07
N HIS A 51 8.48 11.85 -8.25
CA HIS A 51 7.75 13.09 -8.46
C HIS A 51 6.29 12.82 -8.84
N TYR A 52 5.40 12.87 -7.84
CA TYR A 52 3.95 12.88 -8.02
C TYR A 52 3.51 14.25 -8.51
N ARG A 53 2.92 14.31 -9.70
CA ARG A 53 2.37 15.58 -10.20
C ARG A 53 0.98 15.84 -9.61
N LYS A 54 0.56 17.10 -9.70
CA LYS A 54 -0.80 17.52 -9.37
C LYS A 54 -1.83 16.70 -10.12
N ASP A 55 -2.95 16.42 -9.47
CA ASP A 55 -4.02 15.61 -10.04
C ASP A 55 -4.54 16.16 -11.39
N PRO A 56 -4.38 15.43 -12.50
CA PRO A 56 -4.87 15.87 -13.79
C PRO A 56 -6.41 15.92 -13.85
N LEU A 57 -7.13 15.18 -13.01
CA LEU A 57 -8.59 15.13 -13.04
C LEU A 57 -9.25 16.29 -12.30
N GLU A 58 -8.46 17.16 -11.65
CA GLU A 58 -8.95 18.35 -10.96
C GLU A 58 -9.82 19.23 -11.87
N GLY A 59 -11.00 19.63 -11.37
CA GLY A 59 -11.96 20.43 -12.12
C GLY A 59 -12.68 19.70 -13.27
N ARG A 60 -12.41 18.40 -13.48
CA ARG A 60 -12.96 17.62 -14.61
C ARG A 60 -13.77 16.41 -14.18
N VAL A 61 -13.24 15.57 -13.28
CA VAL A 61 -13.86 14.30 -12.88
C VAL A 61 -13.73 14.09 -11.38
N GLY A 62 -14.82 13.71 -10.73
CA GLY A 62 -14.85 13.45 -9.29
C GLY A 62 -14.54 14.67 -8.43
N ARG A 63 -14.39 14.42 -7.13
CA ARG A 63 -14.17 15.42 -6.09
C ARG A 63 -12.85 15.16 -5.40
N ALA A 64 -12.07 16.22 -5.20
CA ALA A 64 -10.91 16.19 -4.33
C ALA A 64 -11.35 16.30 -2.87
N SER A 65 -10.65 15.62 -1.97
CA SER A 65 -10.84 15.68 -0.53
C SER A 65 -9.49 15.77 0.15
N ASP A 66 -9.39 16.67 1.10
CA ASP A 66 -8.24 16.91 1.97
C ASP A 66 -8.53 16.50 3.42
N TYR A 67 -9.63 15.77 3.65
CA TYR A 67 -10.10 15.40 4.99
C TYR A 67 -9.02 14.66 5.80
N GLY A 68 -8.20 13.84 5.13
CA GLY A 68 -7.11 13.09 5.73
C GLY A 68 -5.99 13.96 6.31
N LEU A 69 -5.84 15.22 5.90
CA LEU A 69 -4.80 16.13 6.44
C LEU A 69 -4.87 16.33 7.96
N LYS A 70 -6.05 16.07 8.55
CA LYS A 70 -6.29 16.22 9.99
C LYS A 70 -5.81 15.01 10.80
N LEU A 71 -5.38 13.94 10.14
CA LEU A 71 -5.13 12.64 10.73
C LEU A 71 -3.71 12.18 10.40
N PRO A 72 -2.94 11.67 11.37
CA PRO A 72 -1.70 10.98 11.06
C PRO A 72 -2.03 9.68 10.32
N ILE A 73 -1.32 9.40 9.24
CA ILE A 73 -1.46 8.13 8.53
C ILE A 73 -0.41 7.15 9.04
N LEU A 74 -0.86 6.04 9.62
CA LEU A 74 0.01 4.97 10.07
C LEU A 74 0.65 4.24 8.88
N ARG A 75 1.83 3.66 9.11
CA ARG A 75 2.64 2.90 8.14
C ARG A 75 3.31 3.71 7.02
N SER A 76 3.10 5.02 6.95
CA SER A 76 3.75 5.91 5.97
C SER A 76 4.84 6.77 6.62
N ASN A 77 5.81 7.19 5.79
CA ASN A 77 6.82 8.15 6.22
C ASN A 77 6.14 9.50 6.54
N PRO A 78 6.46 10.18 7.66
CA PRO A 78 5.97 11.52 7.96
C PRO A 78 6.04 12.53 6.79
N GLU A 79 7.10 12.48 5.98
CA GLU A 79 7.28 13.39 4.83
C GLU A 79 6.33 13.07 3.66
N ASP A 80 5.84 11.83 3.59
CA ASP A 80 5.03 11.32 2.48
C ASP A 80 3.56 11.07 2.86
N GLN A 81 3.16 11.45 4.08
CA GLN A 81 1.77 11.28 4.52
C GLN A 81 0.79 11.96 3.59
N ILE A 82 1.20 13.07 2.94
CA ILE A 82 0.36 13.79 1.98
C ILE A 82 -0.20 12.89 0.88
N LEU A 83 0.57 11.88 0.43
CA LEU A 83 0.17 10.91 -0.60
C LEU A 83 -0.93 9.93 -0.15
N TYR A 84 -1.27 9.95 1.14
CA TYR A 84 -2.34 9.17 1.76
C TYR A 84 -3.41 10.05 2.42
N GLN A 85 -3.17 11.36 2.53
CA GLN A 85 -4.06 12.31 3.20
C GLN A 85 -4.99 13.06 2.24
N THR A 86 -4.55 13.26 0.99
CA THR A 86 -5.42 13.74 -0.08
C THR A 86 -5.99 12.57 -0.86
N GLU A 87 -7.21 12.71 -1.35
CA GLU A 87 -7.84 11.70 -2.18
C GLU A 87 -8.75 12.30 -3.26
N ARG A 88 -8.92 11.55 -4.35
CA ARG A 88 -10.03 11.75 -5.28
C ARG A 88 -11.03 10.63 -5.14
N TYR A 89 -12.30 10.99 -5.02
CA TYR A 89 -13.41 10.06 -5.09
C TYR A 89 -14.44 10.54 -6.12
N ASN A 90 -15.32 9.66 -6.56
CA ASN A 90 -16.39 10.03 -7.48
C ASN A 90 -17.66 9.20 -7.21
N GLU A 91 -18.83 9.77 -7.49
CA GLU A 91 -20.12 9.08 -7.33
C GLU A 91 -20.31 7.96 -8.36
N ASP A 92 -19.62 8.10 -9.50
CA ASP A 92 -19.53 7.11 -10.58
C ASP A 92 -18.12 6.53 -10.71
N SER A 93 -17.98 5.51 -11.56
CA SER A 93 -16.67 4.98 -11.93
C SER A 93 -15.79 6.07 -12.57
N PHE A 94 -14.51 6.09 -12.25
CA PHE A 94 -13.55 7.04 -12.82
C PHE A 94 -12.18 6.39 -12.97
N GLY A 95 -11.27 7.02 -13.69
CA GLY A 95 -9.97 6.42 -13.94
C GLY A 95 -8.93 7.36 -14.52
N TYR A 96 -7.71 6.84 -14.65
CA TYR A 96 -6.56 7.50 -15.23
C TYR A 96 -6.11 6.78 -16.50
N GLU A 97 -5.74 7.55 -17.52
CA GLU A 97 -5.06 7.06 -18.71
C GLU A 97 -3.57 7.36 -18.62
N ILE A 98 -2.74 6.32 -18.67
CA ILE A 98 -1.29 6.41 -18.55
C ILE A 98 -0.65 6.04 -19.90
N PRO A 99 -0.04 7.00 -20.63
CA PRO A 99 0.64 6.67 -21.88
C PRO A 99 1.93 5.87 -21.60
N ILE A 100 2.09 4.73 -22.28
CA ILE A 100 3.30 3.89 -22.19
C ILE A 100 3.86 3.69 -23.59
N ARG A 101 5.13 4.04 -23.78
CA ARG A 101 5.81 4.02 -25.08
C ARG A 101 6.69 2.79 -25.28
N GLU A 102 7.17 2.20 -24.21
CA GLU A 102 8.14 1.11 -24.24
C GLU A 102 7.51 -0.20 -23.77
N GLU A 103 7.95 -1.29 -24.38
CA GLU A 103 7.67 -2.62 -23.87
C GLU A 103 8.54 -2.91 -22.63
N GLY A 104 8.07 -3.77 -21.74
CA GLY A 104 8.78 -4.09 -20.52
C GLY A 104 7.88 -4.60 -19.41
N GLU A 105 8.49 -4.76 -18.25
CA GLU A 105 7.85 -5.10 -16.99
C GLU A 105 7.61 -3.80 -16.22
N TYR A 106 6.41 -3.66 -15.71
CA TYR A 106 5.95 -2.50 -14.99
C TYR A 106 5.27 -2.92 -13.70
N VAL A 107 5.28 -2.01 -12.73
CA VAL A 107 4.51 -2.16 -11.50
C VAL A 107 3.66 -0.92 -11.31
N LEU A 108 2.35 -1.11 -11.28
CA LEU A 108 1.38 -0.09 -10.89
C LEU A 108 1.18 -0.19 -9.39
N VAL A 109 1.43 0.90 -8.68
CA VAL A 109 1.22 1.00 -7.24
C VAL A 109 0.11 2.01 -6.99
N LEU A 110 -0.94 1.56 -6.31
CA LEU A 110 -2.10 2.37 -5.93
C LEU A 110 -2.08 2.55 -4.42
N LYS A 111 -2.13 3.80 -3.98
CA LYS A 111 -2.05 4.19 -2.57
C LYS A 111 -3.43 4.59 -2.07
N PHE A 112 -3.81 4.02 -0.92
CA PHE A 112 -5.09 4.23 -0.27
C PHE A 112 -4.92 4.42 1.24
N ALA A 113 -5.83 5.16 1.86
CA ALA A 113 -6.04 5.16 3.30
C ALA A 113 -7.52 5.45 3.60
N GLU A 114 -8.19 4.66 4.42
CA GLU A 114 -9.57 4.98 4.84
C GLU A 114 -9.52 5.97 6.01
N VAL A 115 -10.14 7.14 5.83
CA VAL A 115 -10.08 8.25 6.79
C VAL A 115 -11.46 8.77 7.19
N TYR A 116 -12.52 8.28 6.55
CA TYR A 116 -13.89 8.75 6.76
C TYR A 116 -14.75 7.69 7.45
N PHE A 117 -14.70 6.45 6.97
CA PHE A 117 -15.48 5.34 7.52
C PHE A 117 -14.73 4.59 8.60
N ALA A 118 -15.44 4.26 9.67
CA ALA A 118 -14.90 3.58 10.85
C ALA A 118 -15.32 2.10 10.94
N GLN A 119 -15.85 1.52 9.86
CA GLN A 119 -16.32 0.13 9.80
C GLN A 119 -16.12 -0.48 8.41
N SER A 120 -15.88 -1.80 8.36
CA SER A 120 -15.87 -2.57 7.12
C SER A 120 -17.24 -2.53 6.44
N GLN A 121 -17.26 -2.80 5.13
CA GLN A 121 -18.42 -2.88 4.26
C GLN A 121 -19.21 -1.57 4.14
N GLN A 122 -18.56 -0.42 4.39
CA GLN A 122 -19.14 0.90 4.12
C GLN A 122 -18.72 1.43 2.74
N LYS A 123 -17.47 1.16 2.35
CA LYS A 123 -16.92 1.55 1.04
C LYS A 123 -16.23 0.35 0.41
N VAL A 124 -16.83 -0.15 -0.66
CA VAL A 124 -16.35 -1.31 -1.40
C VAL A 124 -16.45 -1.03 -2.89
N PHE A 125 -15.34 -1.17 -3.60
CA PHE A 125 -15.26 -0.89 -5.03
C PHE A 125 -14.25 -1.81 -5.71
N ASP A 126 -14.34 -1.95 -7.04
CA ASP A 126 -13.35 -2.72 -7.80
C ASP A 126 -12.28 -1.78 -8.38
N VAL A 127 -11.10 -2.35 -8.65
CA VAL A 127 -10.05 -1.72 -9.45
C VAL A 127 -9.84 -2.54 -10.71
N ARG A 128 -9.87 -1.88 -11.87
CA ARG A 128 -9.59 -2.48 -13.16
C ARG A 128 -8.36 -1.87 -13.82
N VAL A 129 -7.62 -2.71 -14.53
CA VAL A 129 -6.49 -2.31 -15.39
C VAL A 129 -6.75 -2.83 -16.79
N ASN A 130 -6.87 -1.91 -17.74
CA ASN A 130 -7.17 -2.19 -19.15
C ASN A 130 -8.40 -3.11 -19.34
N GLY A 131 -9.44 -2.88 -18.55
CA GLY A 131 -10.69 -3.67 -18.54
C GLY A 131 -10.66 -4.92 -17.65
N HIS A 132 -9.49 -5.35 -17.17
CA HIS A 132 -9.35 -6.53 -16.30
C HIS A 132 -9.47 -6.14 -14.83
N THR A 133 -10.36 -6.79 -14.07
CA THR A 133 -10.44 -6.57 -12.62
C THR A 133 -9.21 -7.13 -11.92
N VAL A 134 -8.41 -6.24 -11.33
CA VAL A 134 -7.16 -6.57 -10.62
C VAL A 134 -7.33 -6.57 -9.11
N VAL A 135 -8.28 -5.80 -8.59
CA VAL A 135 -8.68 -5.86 -7.18
C VAL A 135 -10.19 -5.88 -7.16
N LYS A 136 -10.77 -6.93 -6.61
CA LYS A 136 -12.21 -7.10 -6.51
C LYS A 136 -12.65 -6.83 -5.08
N ASP A 137 -13.79 -6.14 -4.91
CA ASP A 137 -14.43 -5.86 -3.63
C ASP A 137 -13.43 -5.22 -2.63
N LEU A 138 -12.66 -4.22 -3.08
CA LEU A 138 -11.67 -3.54 -2.24
C LEU A 138 -12.37 -2.75 -1.13
N ASP A 139 -12.16 -3.20 0.10
CA ASP A 139 -12.55 -2.53 1.34
C ASP A 139 -11.29 -2.13 2.11
N ILE A 140 -10.92 -0.85 2.04
CA ILE A 140 -9.68 -0.36 2.63
C ILE A 140 -9.73 -0.48 4.17
N PHE A 141 -10.89 -0.23 4.78
CA PHE A 141 -11.04 -0.35 6.23
C PHE A 141 -10.85 -1.80 6.69
N ASP A 142 -11.44 -2.76 5.96
CA ASP A 142 -11.29 -4.17 6.30
C ASP A 142 -9.84 -4.67 6.20
N ARG A 143 -9.05 -4.08 5.28
CA ARG A 143 -7.64 -4.45 5.08
C ARG A 143 -6.71 -3.92 6.16
N VAL A 144 -6.86 -2.64 6.54
CA VAL A 144 -5.85 -1.94 7.37
C VAL A 144 -6.44 -1.07 8.49
N GLY A 145 -7.76 -1.04 8.62
CA GLY A 145 -8.46 -0.17 9.57
C GLY A 145 -8.45 1.31 9.17
N HIS A 146 -8.69 2.15 10.17
CA HIS A 146 -8.80 3.61 10.01
C HIS A 146 -7.42 4.28 10.04
N SER A 147 -7.22 5.30 9.20
CA SER A 147 -6.01 6.14 9.13
C SER A 147 -4.70 5.35 8.98
N THR A 148 -4.74 4.27 8.21
CA THR A 148 -3.58 3.43 7.93
C THR A 148 -3.34 3.38 6.42
N ALA A 149 -2.08 3.50 6.02
CA ALA A 149 -1.68 3.36 4.61
C ALA A 149 -1.87 1.92 4.12
N HIS A 150 -2.43 1.80 2.92
CA HIS A 150 -2.60 0.56 2.17
C HIS A 150 -2.15 0.75 0.72
N ASP A 151 -1.33 -0.18 0.23
CA ASP A 151 -0.81 -0.17 -1.13
C ASP A 151 -1.27 -1.43 -1.86
N GLU A 152 -1.90 -1.25 -3.02
CA GLU A 152 -2.13 -2.34 -3.98
C GLU A 152 -1.02 -2.32 -5.02
N ILE A 153 -0.30 -3.43 -5.16
CA ILE A 153 0.88 -3.55 -6.01
C ILE A 153 0.55 -4.52 -7.16
N ILE A 154 0.39 -3.98 -8.36
CA ILE A 154 -0.07 -4.71 -9.54
C ILE A 154 1.07 -4.84 -10.56
N PRO A 155 1.68 -6.03 -10.71
CA PRO A 155 2.65 -6.28 -11.78
C PRO A 155 1.97 -6.38 -13.15
N ILE A 156 2.56 -5.74 -14.14
CA ILE A 156 2.06 -5.65 -15.52
C ILE A 156 3.21 -5.96 -16.47
N VAL A 157 2.95 -6.79 -17.48
CA VAL A 157 3.93 -7.11 -18.52
C VAL A 157 3.40 -6.67 -19.87
N ILE A 158 4.16 -5.82 -20.57
CA ILE A 158 3.84 -5.39 -21.94
C ILE A 158 4.90 -5.96 -22.88
N ARG A 159 4.48 -6.85 -23.78
CA ARG A 159 5.37 -7.50 -24.76
C ARG A 159 4.64 -7.73 -26.08
N LYS A 160 5.28 -7.41 -27.20
CA LYS A 160 4.77 -7.58 -28.56
C LYS A 160 3.35 -7.00 -28.74
N GLY A 161 3.12 -5.80 -28.23
CA GLY A 161 1.81 -5.12 -28.27
C GLY A 161 0.69 -5.79 -27.46
N LYS A 162 1.02 -6.69 -26.53
CA LYS A 162 0.06 -7.29 -25.60
C LYS A 162 0.37 -6.85 -24.18
N LEU A 163 -0.67 -6.61 -23.39
CA LEU A 163 -0.60 -6.36 -21.96
C LEU A 163 -1.05 -7.63 -21.24
N SER A 164 -0.28 -8.04 -20.24
CA SER A 164 -0.64 -9.09 -19.29
C SER A 164 -0.67 -8.55 -17.87
N VAL A 165 -1.74 -8.89 -17.14
CA VAL A 165 -1.95 -8.51 -15.75
C VAL A 165 -2.71 -9.63 -15.05
N GLN A 166 -2.21 -10.12 -13.91
CA GLN A 166 -2.82 -11.23 -13.14
C GLN A 166 -3.20 -12.48 -13.96
N GLY A 167 -2.41 -12.82 -14.98
CA GLY A 167 -2.67 -13.97 -15.86
C GLY A 167 -3.65 -13.69 -17.00
N GLU A 168 -4.38 -12.59 -16.96
CA GLU A 168 -5.18 -12.10 -18.08
C GLU A 168 -4.27 -11.44 -19.12
N VAL A 169 -4.68 -11.54 -20.40
CA VAL A 169 -3.92 -10.98 -21.53
C VAL A 169 -4.88 -10.25 -22.47
N SER A 170 -4.55 -9.00 -22.83
CA SER A 170 -5.29 -8.22 -23.82
C SER A 170 -4.36 -7.47 -24.76
N THR A 171 -4.92 -6.95 -25.85
CA THR A 171 -4.21 -6.07 -26.77
C THR A 171 -3.87 -4.75 -26.08
N PHE A 172 -2.62 -4.29 -26.24
CA PHE A 172 -2.17 -3.01 -25.71
C PHE A 172 -2.18 -1.94 -26.79
N THR A 173 -2.81 -0.79 -26.51
CA THR A 173 -3.03 0.29 -27.49
C THR A 173 -2.17 1.53 -27.22
N GLY A 174 -1.11 1.41 -26.42
CA GLY A 174 -0.21 2.52 -26.05
C GLY A 174 -0.66 3.33 -24.83
N LYS A 175 -1.84 3.01 -24.27
CA LYS A 175 -2.35 3.60 -23.03
C LYS A 175 -2.77 2.51 -22.06
N LEU A 176 -2.38 2.68 -20.81
CA LEU A 176 -2.85 1.87 -19.69
C LEU A 176 -4.02 2.60 -19.03
N ASN A 177 -5.20 1.98 -19.04
CA ASN A 177 -6.38 2.51 -18.36
C ASN A 177 -6.45 1.90 -16.96
N VAL A 178 -6.51 2.76 -15.93
CA VAL A 178 -6.72 2.35 -14.54
C VAL A 178 -8.07 2.90 -14.11
N GLU A 179 -9.01 2.03 -13.78
CA GLU A 179 -10.39 2.41 -13.44
C GLU A 179 -10.74 1.96 -12.02
N PHE A 180 -11.34 2.87 -11.26
CA PHE A 180 -11.96 2.59 -9.97
C PHE A 180 -13.47 2.51 -10.20
N VAL A 181 -14.02 1.31 -10.07
CA VAL A 181 -15.37 0.99 -10.50
C VAL A 181 -16.34 1.12 -9.35
N LYS A 182 -17.37 1.95 -9.53
CA LYS A 182 -18.44 2.12 -8.56
C LYS A 182 -19.21 0.82 -8.35
N GLY A 183 -19.16 0.30 -7.12
CA GLY A 183 -19.98 -0.81 -6.66
C GLY A 183 -21.32 -0.37 -6.07
N TYR A 184 -21.96 -1.28 -5.31
CA TYR A 184 -23.22 -0.99 -4.60
C TYR A 184 -23.03 -0.08 -3.36
N TYR A 185 -21.85 -0.18 -2.72
CA TYR A 185 -21.49 0.56 -1.50
C TYR A 185 -21.10 2.00 -1.80
N ASP A 186 -20.37 2.68 -0.90
CA ASP A 186 -19.96 4.06 -1.14
C ASP A 186 -18.95 4.23 -2.30
N ASN A 187 -18.62 5.47 -2.58
CA ASN A 187 -17.86 5.94 -3.74
C ASN A 187 -16.43 5.38 -3.81
N PRO A 188 -15.97 4.94 -5.01
CA PRO A 188 -14.58 4.59 -5.25
C PRO A 188 -13.67 5.79 -4.98
N LYS A 189 -12.45 5.51 -4.53
CA LYS A 189 -11.46 6.56 -4.24
C LYS A 189 -10.04 6.07 -4.43
N VAL A 190 -9.09 7.00 -4.56
CA VAL A 190 -7.64 6.75 -4.53
C VAL A 190 -6.92 7.96 -3.96
N CYS A 191 -5.82 7.74 -3.22
CA CYS A 191 -5.01 8.80 -2.64
C CYS A 191 -3.86 9.21 -3.55
N ALA A 192 -3.11 8.25 -4.07
CA ALA A 192 -2.07 8.48 -5.06
C ALA A 192 -1.86 7.23 -5.89
N LEU A 193 -1.19 7.37 -7.03
CA LEU A 193 -0.74 6.23 -7.81
C LEU A 193 0.52 6.55 -8.59
N TYR A 194 1.32 5.54 -8.85
CA TYR A 194 2.45 5.64 -9.77
C TYR A 194 2.65 4.34 -10.54
N LEU A 195 3.28 4.49 -11.71
CA LEU A 195 3.67 3.41 -12.58
C LEU A 195 5.18 3.48 -12.77
N MET A 196 5.87 2.42 -12.40
CA MET A 196 7.32 2.29 -12.56
C MET A 196 7.67 1.14 -13.50
N LYS A 197 8.80 1.27 -14.20
CA LYS A 197 9.42 0.18 -14.95
C LYS A 197 10.27 -0.66 -13.99
N GLY A 198 10.12 -1.98 -14.00
CA GLY A 198 10.82 -2.87 -13.10
C GLY A 198 9.93 -3.96 -12.54
N THR A 199 10.35 -4.53 -11.41
CA THR A 199 9.69 -5.66 -10.73
C THR A 199 9.18 -5.25 -9.36
N VAL A 200 8.32 -6.10 -8.77
CA VAL A 200 7.66 -5.86 -7.48
C VAL A 200 8.67 -5.69 -6.33
N ASP A 201 9.81 -6.36 -6.40
CA ASP A 201 10.84 -6.33 -5.34
C ASP A 201 11.50 -4.95 -5.18
N GLU A 202 11.39 -4.10 -6.20
CA GLU A 202 11.94 -2.75 -6.21
C GLU A 202 10.97 -1.71 -5.61
N VAL A 203 9.72 -2.10 -5.34
CA VAL A 203 8.69 -1.21 -4.77
C VAL A 203 9.00 -0.96 -3.29
N PRO A 204 9.07 0.31 -2.83
CA PRO A 204 9.20 0.65 -1.43
C PRO A 204 8.07 0.05 -0.59
N LYS A 205 8.44 -0.62 0.50
CA LYS A 205 7.48 -1.24 1.40
C LYS A 205 7.01 -0.24 2.45
N LEU A 206 5.72 -0.25 2.74
CA LEU A 206 5.13 0.45 3.88
C LEU A 206 5.77 -0.02 5.20
N GLN A 207 5.83 0.88 6.19
CA GLN A 207 6.29 0.51 7.52
C GLN A 207 5.37 -0.58 8.12
N PRO A 208 5.87 -1.41 9.06
CA PRO A 208 5.06 -2.43 9.72
C PRO A 208 3.83 -1.84 10.40
N HIS A 209 2.75 -2.61 10.45
CA HIS A 209 1.56 -2.19 11.18
C HIS A 209 1.85 -2.20 12.68
N PRO A 210 1.60 -1.09 13.42
CA PRO A 210 1.68 -1.11 14.87
C PRO A 210 0.74 -2.20 15.44
N GLY A 211 1.28 -3.21 16.12
CA GLY A 211 0.50 -4.29 16.75
C GLY A 211 0.30 -5.58 15.94
N LEU A 212 0.84 -5.68 14.72
CA LEU A 212 0.92 -6.93 13.95
C LEU A 212 2.38 -7.19 13.56
N GLU A 213 3.21 -7.49 14.54
CA GLU A 213 4.54 -8.05 14.27
C GLU A 213 4.32 -9.44 13.68
N LYS A 214 4.80 -9.67 12.44
CA LYS A 214 4.92 -11.02 11.91
C LYS A 214 5.92 -11.75 12.79
N LYS A 215 5.48 -12.77 13.53
CA LYS A 215 6.37 -13.86 13.93
C LYS A 215 6.89 -14.46 12.63
N GLU A 216 8.12 -14.13 12.25
CA GLU A 216 8.84 -14.92 11.27
C GLU A 216 8.96 -16.31 11.90
N GLU A 217 8.36 -17.31 11.24
CA GLU A 217 8.54 -18.72 11.61
C GLU A 217 10.02 -19.01 11.37
N GLU A 218 10.80 -19.04 12.46
CA GLU A 218 12.10 -19.70 12.46
C GLU A 218 11.82 -21.17 12.11
N GLU A 219 12.08 -21.54 10.85
CA GLU A 219 12.24 -22.93 10.46
C GLU A 219 13.46 -23.46 11.23
N GLU A 220 13.23 -24.00 12.43
CA GLU A 220 14.20 -24.85 13.12
C GLU A 220 14.32 -26.14 12.31
N ASP A 221 15.36 -26.19 11.48
CA ASP A 221 15.89 -27.41 10.88
C ASP A 221 16.36 -28.36 12.00
N GLU A 222 15.49 -29.25 12.48
CA GLU A 222 15.92 -30.43 13.23
C GLU A 222 16.23 -31.58 12.25
N GLU A 223 17.52 -31.79 12.01
CA GLU A 223 18.09 -33.00 11.41
C GLU A 223 17.91 -34.20 12.38
N ASP A 224 17.30 -35.30 11.92
CA ASP A 224 17.57 -36.63 12.50
C ASP A 224 17.47 -37.76 11.45
N GLU A 225 18.46 -38.66 11.47
CA GLU A 225 18.74 -39.68 10.46
C GLU A 225 18.01 -41.03 10.69
N GLY A 226 17.11 -41.41 9.76
CA GLY A 226 16.83 -42.76 9.21
C GLY A 226 16.54 -44.02 10.09
N PRO A 227 16.23 -45.21 9.51
CA PRO A 227 15.53 -45.51 8.24
C PRO A 227 14.45 -46.64 8.29
N SER A 228 13.58 -46.64 7.25
CA SER A 228 12.87 -47.79 6.62
C SER A 228 11.54 -48.36 7.17
N THR A 229 10.42 -48.20 6.43
CA THR A 229 9.76 -49.23 5.56
C THR A 229 8.32 -48.84 5.11
N LYS A 230 7.94 -49.36 3.94
CA LYS A 230 6.76 -49.13 3.06
C LYS A 230 5.36 -49.29 3.69
N LYS A 231 4.37 -48.43 3.33
CA LYS A 231 3.17 -48.70 2.48
C LYS A 231 1.97 -47.72 2.70
N GLN A 232 1.41 -47.27 1.56
CA GLN A 232 -0.02 -47.06 1.22
C GLN A 232 -0.91 -46.00 1.93
N SER A 233 -1.36 -45.05 1.09
CA SER A 233 -2.73 -44.53 0.90
C SER A 233 -3.61 -44.21 2.12
N ASN A 234 -3.94 -42.93 2.34
CA ASN A 234 -5.30 -42.35 2.24
C ASN A 234 -5.40 -40.94 2.84
N LYS A 235 -6.40 -40.18 2.35
CA LYS A 235 -6.97 -38.91 2.86
C LYS A 235 -6.71 -38.58 4.34
N ASN A 236 -6.15 -37.40 4.60
CA ASN A 236 -6.26 -36.68 5.88
C ASN A 236 -6.72 -35.25 5.54
N ARG A 237 -8.00 -34.87 5.68
CA ARG A 237 -8.67 -34.45 6.93
C ARG A 237 -7.75 -33.57 7.79
N VAL A 238 -7.83 -32.26 7.55
CA VAL A 238 -7.23 -31.23 8.41
C VAL A 238 -7.75 -31.45 9.83
N GLN A 239 -6.83 -31.75 10.75
CA GLN A 239 -7.12 -31.91 12.15
C GLN A 239 -7.25 -30.50 12.73
N SER A 240 -8.49 -30.07 12.98
CA SER A 240 -8.76 -28.82 13.68
C SER A 240 -8.10 -28.88 15.06
N GLY A 241 -7.21 -27.93 15.34
CA GLY A 241 -6.70 -27.72 16.69
C GLY A 241 -7.84 -27.46 17.70
N PRO A 242 -7.56 -27.53 19.01
CA PRO A 242 -8.56 -27.25 20.03
C PRO A 242 -9.20 -25.88 19.76
N ARG A 243 -10.54 -25.82 19.70
CA ARG A 243 -11.26 -24.55 19.62
C ARG A 243 -10.86 -23.70 20.82
N THR A 244 -10.11 -22.63 20.59
CA THR A 244 -9.86 -21.60 21.60
C THR A 244 -11.21 -21.09 22.09
N PRO A 245 -11.52 -21.23 23.40
CA PRO A 245 -12.73 -20.64 23.95
C PRO A 245 -12.70 -19.13 23.70
N ASN A 246 -13.82 -18.59 23.23
CA ASN A 246 -13.96 -17.15 23.01
C ASN A 246 -13.66 -16.41 24.34
N PRO A 247 -12.66 -15.52 24.40
CA PRO A 247 -12.23 -14.85 25.64
C PRO A 247 -13.31 -13.92 26.23
N TYR A 248 -14.41 -13.69 25.52
CA TYR A 248 -15.56 -12.90 25.96
C TYR A 248 -16.80 -13.74 26.31
N ALA A 249 -16.69 -15.07 26.37
CA ALA A 249 -17.82 -15.94 26.71
C ALA A 249 -18.25 -15.86 28.19
N SER A 250 -17.45 -15.21 29.05
CA SER A 250 -17.76 -15.03 30.47
C SER A 250 -18.10 -13.59 30.83
N ASP A 251 -19.00 -12.97 30.08
CA ASP A 251 -19.62 -11.72 30.51
C ASP A 251 -20.78 -12.04 31.47
N ASN A 252 -20.45 -12.23 32.75
CA ASN A 252 -21.44 -12.21 33.85
C ASN A 252 -21.89 -10.77 34.20
N SER A 253 -21.61 -9.82 33.30
CA SER A 253 -21.88 -8.38 33.39
C SER A 253 -23.38 -8.04 33.50
N SER A 254 -24.26 -9.00 33.18
CA SER A 254 -25.72 -8.88 33.27
C SER A 254 -26.29 -9.01 34.68
N LEU A 255 -25.51 -9.49 35.67
CA LEU A 255 -25.94 -9.61 37.07
C LEU A 255 -25.53 -8.43 37.98
N MET A 256 -24.56 -7.60 37.58
CA MET A 256 -24.12 -6.46 38.41
C MET A 256 -25.06 -5.24 38.31
N PHE A 257 -25.71 -5.03 37.18
CA PHE A 257 -26.66 -3.93 36.99
C PHE A 257 -27.92 -4.00 37.89
N PRO A 258 -28.61 -5.14 38.03
CA PRO A 258 -29.80 -5.21 38.89
C PRO A 258 -29.48 -5.11 40.39
N ILE A 259 -28.29 -5.52 40.83
CA ILE A 259 -27.89 -5.44 42.25
C ILE A 259 -27.61 -3.99 42.67
N LEU A 260 -26.93 -3.21 41.83
CA LEU A 260 -26.64 -1.79 42.11
C LEU A 260 -27.92 -0.92 42.12
N VAL A 261 -28.89 -1.23 41.24
CA VAL A 261 -30.20 -0.57 41.24
C VAL A 261 -31.00 -0.92 42.50
N ALA A 262 -30.93 -2.17 42.99
CA ALA A 262 -31.59 -2.57 44.22
C ALA A 262 -31.06 -1.81 45.44
N PHE A 263 -29.75 -1.61 45.59
CA PHE A 263 -29.19 -0.83 46.70
C PHE A 263 -29.45 0.68 46.58
N GLY A 264 -29.46 1.23 45.37
CA GLY A 264 -29.72 2.66 45.13
C GLY A 264 -31.14 3.12 45.49
N VAL A 265 -32.13 2.22 45.40
CA VAL A 265 -33.54 2.53 45.71
C VAL A 265 -33.92 2.14 47.15
N PHE A 266 -33.21 1.17 47.75
CA PHE A 266 -33.54 0.68 49.10
C PHE A 266 -33.04 1.61 50.23
N ILE A 267 -31.87 2.25 50.06
CA ILE A 267 -31.28 3.11 51.09
C ILE A 267 -32.11 4.39 51.35
N PRO A 268 -32.63 5.11 50.33
CA PRO A 268 -33.47 6.29 50.55
C PRO A 268 -34.86 5.95 51.10
N THR A 269 -35.43 4.81 50.69
CA THR A 269 -36.77 4.39 51.11
C THR A 269 -36.81 3.90 52.57
N LEU A 270 -35.75 3.25 53.03
CA LEU A 270 -35.59 2.88 54.45
C LEU A 270 -35.38 4.12 55.34
N PHE A 271 -34.67 5.14 54.85
CA PHE A 271 -34.49 6.40 55.58
C PHE A 271 -35.78 7.23 55.69
N CYS A 272 -36.67 7.15 54.69
CA CYS A 272 -37.99 7.78 54.72
C CYS A 272 -39.01 7.01 55.60
N LEU A 273 -38.89 5.69 55.75
CA LEU A 273 -39.78 4.87 56.59
C LEU A 273 -39.38 4.85 58.07
N CYS A 274 -38.12 5.14 58.42
CA CYS A 274 -37.64 5.18 59.80
C CYS A 274 -37.69 6.58 60.43
N ARG A 275 -38.34 7.57 59.79
CA ARG A 275 -38.58 8.90 60.35
C ARG A 275 -40.07 9.27 60.40
N LEU A 276 -40.86 8.37 60.99
CA LEU A 276 -42.19 8.62 61.55
C LEU A 276 -42.26 7.94 62.93
#